data_AF-A0A962G5B0-F1
#
_entry.id   AF-A0A962G5B0-F1
#
_cell.length_a   1.000
_cell.length_b   1.000
_cell.length_c   1.000
_cell.angle_alpha   90.00
_cell.angle_beta   90.00
_cell.angle_gamma   90.00
#
_symmetry.space_group_name_H-M   'P 1'
#
loop_
_entity.id
_entity.type
_entity.pdbx_description
1 polymer ?
#
loop_
_entity_poly.entity_id
_entity_poly.type
_entity_poly.pdbx_seq_one_letter_code
_entity_poly.pdbx_strand_id
1 'polypeptide(L)'
;LGDHLYQAAIMPLARDQDLIGFLLVALSVSDGLSQSVAKVSGAEIAFWLPTDDGASLVASSLEPAAAAELGSLFAAHRGDWLPVVQSGGSLDHVPMRFSGQEWSARFVPAAAPGEGRLGSVAIMSSTEQITASYRAILNRVVLAGLASMVGAILLSILLARHILRPIGTLAEAAEAAAAGDYRTHVDTERSDVLGRLARAFDSLLSDLREKNDMEGYVGQMARFLPEPAAEPVAAPVSMTPRMPPQREILALLEVEFRHLLASV
;
A
#
# COMPACT_ATOMS: atom_id res chain seq x y z
N LEU A 1 20.27 -53.13 24.77
CA LEU A 1 19.26 -52.21 24.21
C LEU A 1 19.99 -50.89 23.96
N GLY A 2 19.93 -50.34 22.76
CA GLY A 2 20.64 -49.09 22.44
C GLY A 2 20.05 -47.88 23.16
N ASP A 3 20.86 -46.82 23.28
CA ASP A 3 20.46 -45.52 23.86
C ASP A 3 19.51 -44.78 22.92
N HIS A 4 18.24 -45.19 22.91
CA HIS A 4 17.19 -44.58 22.09
C HIS A 4 16.24 -43.75 22.97
N LEU A 5 15.97 -42.53 22.52
CA LEU A 5 15.01 -41.64 23.17
C LEU A 5 13.63 -41.85 22.54
N TYR A 6 12.60 -41.96 23.39
CA TYR A 6 11.22 -42.10 22.96
C TYR A 6 10.35 -41.01 23.58
N GLN A 7 9.51 -40.38 22.78
CA GLN A 7 8.40 -39.59 23.28
C GLN A 7 7.22 -40.52 23.56
N ALA A 8 6.86 -40.71 24.82
CA ALA A 8 5.78 -41.60 25.22
C ALA A 8 4.58 -40.82 25.78
N ALA A 9 3.38 -41.28 25.46
CA ALA A 9 2.13 -40.85 26.07
C ALA A 9 1.46 -42.06 26.73
N ILE A 10 0.99 -41.88 27.97
CA ILE A 10 0.29 -42.90 28.74
C ILE A 10 -1.16 -42.45 28.93
N MET A 11 -2.11 -43.27 28.53
CA MET A 11 -3.54 -43.01 28.70
C MET A 11 -4.18 -44.08 29.59
N PRO A 12 -4.93 -43.71 30.65
CA PRO A 12 -5.70 -44.68 31.42
C PRO A 12 -6.87 -45.21 30.59
N LEU A 13 -7.06 -46.52 30.58
CA LEU A 13 -8.22 -47.21 30.03
C LEU A 13 -9.15 -47.55 31.18
N ALA A 14 -10.34 -46.95 31.20
CA ALA A 14 -11.35 -47.22 32.21
C ALA A 14 -12.68 -47.67 31.57
N ARG A 15 -13.43 -48.52 32.27
CA ARG A 15 -14.81 -48.89 31.93
C ARG A 15 -15.65 -48.72 33.18
N ASP A 16 -16.75 -47.99 33.07
CA ASP A 16 -17.68 -47.71 34.19
C ASP A 16 -16.97 -47.18 35.44
N GLN A 17 -15.98 -46.30 35.25
CA GLN A 17 -15.12 -45.70 36.29
C GLN A 17 -14.08 -46.64 36.94
N ASP A 18 -14.07 -47.93 36.59
CA ASP A 18 -13.00 -48.84 36.99
C ASP A 18 -11.83 -48.76 36.02
N LEU A 19 -10.63 -48.51 36.55
CA LEU A 19 -9.38 -48.55 35.78
C LEU A 19 -9.09 -49.99 35.35
N ILE A 20 -9.15 -50.24 34.05
CA ILE A 20 -8.82 -51.55 33.45
C ILE A 20 -7.32 -51.66 33.19
N GLY A 21 -6.66 -50.57 32.83
CA GLY A 21 -5.22 -50.58 32.55
C GLY A 21 -4.72 -49.27 31.94
N PHE A 22 -3.54 -49.32 31.33
CA PHE A 22 -2.92 -48.17 30.67
C PHE A 22 -2.53 -48.53 29.24
N LEU A 23 -2.84 -47.63 28.30
CA LEU A 23 -2.31 -47.66 26.94
C LEU A 23 -1.05 -46.79 26.89
N LEU A 24 0.07 -47.37 26.49
CA LEU A 24 1.32 -46.65 26.26
C LEU A 24 1.60 -46.58 24.76
N VAL A 25 1.74 -45.35 24.24
CA VAL A 25 2.16 -45.09 22.87
C VAL A 25 3.50 -44.38 22.91
N ALA A 26 4.51 -44.90 22.22
CA ALA A 26 5.84 -44.33 22.18
C ALA A 26 6.31 -44.11 20.74
N LEU A 27 6.83 -42.92 20.45
CA LEU A 27 7.43 -42.55 19.17
C LEU A 27 8.93 -42.38 19.36
N SER A 28 9.73 -42.98 18.47
CA SER A 28 11.19 -42.82 18.53
C SER A 28 11.59 -41.41 18.10
N VAL A 29 12.38 -40.75 18.92
CA VAL A 29 13.06 -39.51 18.53
C VAL A 29 14.21 -39.88 17.61
N SER A 30 14.20 -39.32 16.40
CA SER A 30 15.13 -39.64 15.32
C SER A 30 15.59 -38.36 14.62
N ASP A 31 16.66 -38.46 13.83
CA ASP A 31 17.14 -37.36 13.01
C ASP A 31 16.06 -36.86 12.06
N GLY A 32 15.28 -37.76 11.46
CA GLY A 32 14.18 -37.40 10.55
C GLY A 32 13.06 -36.59 11.23
N LEU A 33 12.70 -36.92 12.47
CA LEU A 33 11.79 -36.10 13.26
C LEU A 33 12.42 -34.73 13.54
N SER A 34 13.68 -34.71 13.97
CA SER A 34 14.41 -33.49 14.31
C SER A 34 14.49 -32.54 13.11
N GLN A 35 14.83 -33.05 11.93
CA GLN A 35 14.84 -32.31 10.66
C GLN A 35 13.46 -31.77 10.28
N SER A 36 12.40 -32.53 10.53
CA SER A 36 11.03 -32.08 10.26
C SER A 36 10.63 -30.92 11.18
N VAL A 37 11.01 -30.98 12.46
CA VAL A 37 10.79 -29.86 13.39
C VAL A 37 11.62 -28.65 12.95
N ALA A 38 12.89 -28.82 12.59
CA ALA A 38 13.76 -27.74 12.16
C ALA A 38 13.25 -27.02 10.90
N LYS A 39 12.70 -27.76 9.93
CA LYS A 39 12.08 -27.19 8.73
C LYS A 39 10.88 -26.29 9.05
N VAL A 40 10.13 -26.58 10.11
CA VAL A 40 8.94 -25.82 10.50
C VAL A 40 9.29 -24.66 11.44
N SER A 41 10.15 -24.89 12.42
CA SER A 41 10.53 -23.88 13.42
C SER A 41 11.57 -22.87 12.91
N GLY A 42 12.37 -23.25 11.93
CA GLY A 42 13.56 -22.51 11.51
C GLY A 42 14.72 -22.56 12.52
N ALA A 43 14.64 -23.42 13.54
CA ALA A 43 15.69 -23.64 14.53
C ALA A 43 16.23 -25.06 14.41
N GLU A 44 17.54 -25.22 14.54
CA GLU A 44 18.17 -26.54 14.61
C GLU A 44 18.01 -27.12 16.01
N ILE A 45 17.85 -28.44 16.10
CA ILE A 45 17.54 -29.15 17.34
C ILE A 45 18.47 -30.34 17.49
N ALA A 46 18.95 -30.57 18.70
CA ALA A 46 19.74 -31.72 19.08
C ALA A 46 19.25 -32.31 20.40
N PHE A 47 18.99 -33.60 20.43
CA PHE A 47 18.54 -34.35 21.60
C PHE A 47 19.71 -35.08 22.24
N TRP A 48 19.88 -34.85 23.54
CA TRP A 48 20.96 -35.40 24.33
C TRP A 48 20.41 -36.28 25.44
N LEU A 49 21.01 -37.45 25.62
CA LEU A 49 20.73 -38.33 26.74
C LEU A 49 21.94 -38.33 27.68
N PRO A 50 21.79 -37.93 28.96
CA PRO A 50 22.89 -38.02 29.91
C PRO A 50 23.28 -39.48 30.13
N THR A 51 24.57 -39.76 30.06
CA THR A 51 25.18 -41.03 30.42
C THR A 51 26.01 -40.85 31.69
N ASP A 52 26.47 -41.94 32.30
CA ASP A 52 27.25 -41.87 33.55
C ASP A 52 28.55 -41.06 33.37
N ASP A 53 29.18 -41.11 32.19
CA ASP A 53 30.44 -40.42 31.89
C ASP A 53 30.28 -39.14 31.04
N GLY A 54 29.06 -38.76 30.65
CA GLY A 54 28.83 -37.62 29.74
C GLY A 54 27.38 -37.46 29.29
N ALA A 55 27.21 -37.06 28.03
CA ALA A 55 25.92 -37.06 27.35
C ALA A 55 26.12 -37.58 25.91
N SER A 56 25.22 -38.42 25.44
CA SER A 56 25.21 -38.93 24.07
C SER A 56 24.20 -38.14 23.24
N LEU A 57 24.61 -37.73 22.04
CA LEU A 57 23.70 -37.15 21.06
C LEU A 57 22.88 -38.28 20.43
N VAL A 58 21.58 -38.29 20.67
CA VAL A 58 20.67 -39.37 20.25
C VAL A 58 19.98 -39.04 18.93
N ALA A 59 19.67 -37.77 18.69
CA ALA A 59 19.08 -37.31 17.44
C ALA A 59 19.45 -35.85 17.18
N SER A 60 19.60 -35.48 15.90
CA SER A 60 19.82 -34.09 15.52
C SER A 60 19.19 -33.75 14.17
N SER A 61 18.80 -32.49 14.01
CA SER A 61 18.43 -31.94 12.71
C SER A 61 19.63 -31.53 11.85
N LEU A 62 20.83 -31.44 12.44
CA LEU A 62 22.07 -31.04 11.79
C LEU A 62 22.57 -32.09 10.80
N GLU A 63 23.40 -31.66 9.84
CA GLU A 63 24.17 -32.59 9.01
C GLU A 63 25.16 -33.41 9.84
N PRO A 64 25.50 -34.65 9.44
CA PRO A 64 26.34 -35.55 10.23
C PRO A 64 27.69 -34.96 10.66
N ALA A 65 28.33 -34.15 9.79
CA ALA A 65 29.59 -33.49 10.12
C ALA A 65 29.42 -32.43 11.22
N ALA A 66 28.38 -31.60 11.11
CA ALA A 66 28.05 -30.58 12.10
C ALA A 66 27.61 -31.19 13.44
N ALA A 67 26.85 -32.29 13.41
CA ALA A 67 26.47 -33.05 14.60
C ALA A 67 27.70 -33.61 15.34
N ALA A 68 28.71 -34.11 14.61
CA ALA A 68 29.95 -34.59 15.21
C ALA A 68 30.77 -33.45 15.85
N GLU A 69 30.85 -32.29 15.19
CA GLU A 69 31.49 -31.10 15.77
C GLU A 69 30.76 -30.63 17.05
N LEU A 70 29.43 -30.58 17.02
CA LEU A 70 28.61 -30.27 18.20
C LEU A 70 28.87 -31.27 19.35
N GLY A 71 28.99 -32.55 19.01
CA GLY A 71 29.47 -33.63 19.87
C GLY A 71 30.75 -33.27 20.62
N SER A 72 31.77 -32.91 19.86
CA SER A 72 33.09 -32.53 20.40
C SER A 72 33.05 -31.25 21.23
N LEU A 73 32.21 -30.28 20.85
CA LEU A 73 32.05 -29.02 21.56
C LEU A 73 31.42 -29.24 22.95
N PHE A 74 30.39 -30.09 23.02
CA PHE A 74 29.77 -30.47 24.29
C PHE A 74 30.78 -31.19 25.18
N ALA A 75 31.57 -32.11 24.63
CA ALA A 75 32.61 -32.80 25.38
C ALA A 75 33.68 -31.84 25.93
N ALA A 76 34.05 -30.80 25.17
CA ALA A 76 34.99 -29.78 25.61
C ALA A 76 34.46 -28.90 26.75
N HIS A 77 33.15 -28.59 26.76
CA HIS A 77 32.49 -27.78 27.78
C HIS A 77 31.71 -28.61 28.82
N ARG A 78 32.00 -29.92 28.91
CA ARG A 78 31.29 -30.85 29.78
C ARG A 78 31.23 -30.38 31.24
N GLY A 79 32.28 -29.71 31.72
CA GLY A 79 32.35 -29.22 33.10
C GLY A 79 31.28 -28.19 33.43
N ASP A 80 30.91 -27.36 32.45
CA ASP A 80 29.96 -26.27 32.64
C ASP A 80 28.53 -26.70 32.28
N TRP A 81 28.37 -27.50 31.22
CA TRP A 81 27.04 -27.82 30.68
C TRP A 81 26.42 -29.07 31.28
N LEU A 82 27.23 -30.12 31.51
CA LEU A 82 26.73 -31.42 31.96
C LEU A 82 26.01 -31.36 33.32
N PRO A 83 26.50 -30.64 34.35
CA PRO A 83 25.81 -30.60 35.65
C PRO A 83 24.41 -29.96 35.55
N VAL A 84 24.27 -28.92 34.75
CA VAL A 84 22.98 -28.22 34.54
C VAL A 84 22.02 -29.11 33.76
N VAL A 85 22.50 -29.76 32.70
CA VAL A 85 21.71 -30.71 31.90
C VAL A 85 21.25 -31.91 32.74
N GLN A 86 22.15 -32.51 33.52
CA GLN A 86 21.85 -33.68 34.37
C GLN A 86 20.87 -33.36 35.50
N SER A 87 20.95 -32.15 36.08
CA SER A 87 20.01 -31.68 37.10
C SER A 87 18.65 -31.27 36.53
N GLY A 88 18.48 -31.27 35.21
CA GLY A 88 17.24 -30.85 34.55
C GLY A 88 17.04 -29.33 34.58
N GLY A 89 18.13 -28.57 34.72
CA GLY A 89 18.14 -27.12 34.55
C GLY A 89 18.15 -26.72 33.08
N SER A 90 18.00 -25.42 32.84
CA SER A 90 18.10 -24.82 31.51
C SER A 90 19.35 -23.95 31.39
N LEU A 91 19.99 -23.99 30.22
CA LEU A 91 21.03 -23.04 29.84
C LEU A 91 20.49 -22.15 28.74
N ASP A 92 20.43 -20.85 29.00
CA ASP A 92 19.97 -19.86 28.05
C ASP A 92 21.17 -19.18 27.37
N HIS A 93 21.04 -18.89 26.08
CA HIS A 93 22.02 -18.12 25.29
C HIS A 93 23.46 -18.64 25.40
N VAL A 94 23.67 -19.94 25.16
CA VAL A 94 25.00 -20.54 25.09
C VAL A 94 25.63 -20.20 23.73
N PRO A 95 26.66 -19.35 23.67
CA PRO A 95 27.35 -19.07 22.42
C PRO A 95 28.18 -20.29 22.03
N MET A 96 28.04 -20.72 20.78
CA MET A 96 28.73 -21.88 20.24
C MET A 96 29.28 -21.56 18.86
N ARG A 97 30.43 -22.14 18.54
CA ARG A 97 31.03 -22.00 17.21
C ARG A 97 31.41 -23.37 16.68
N PHE A 98 30.76 -23.78 15.60
CA PHE A 98 31.03 -25.03 14.89
C PHE A 98 30.55 -24.90 13.45
N SER A 99 31.11 -25.73 12.57
CA SER A 99 30.87 -25.73 11.12
C SER A 99 31.04 -24.34 10.48
N GLY A 100 32.00 -23.57 11.00
CA GLY A 100 32.32 -22.23 10.52
C GLY A 100 31.34 -21.12 10.89
N GLN A 101 30.27 -21.42 11.62
CA GLN A 101 29.20 -20.47 11.97
C GLN A 101 29.13 -20.20 13.47
N GLU A 102 28.58 -19.05 13.82
CA GLU A 102 28.21 -18.71 15.20
C GLU A 102 26.75 -19.08 15.48
N TRP A 103 26.55 -19.81 16.57
CA TRP A 103 25.27 -20.32 17.01
C TRP A 103 24.94 -19.79 18.39
N SER A 104 23.66 -19.49 18.61
CA SER A 104 23.10 -19.31 19.95
C SER A 104 22.27 -20.53 20.28
N ALA A 105 22.63 -21.23 21.36
CA ALA A 105 21.90 -22.40 21.82
C ALA A 105 21.17 -22.17 23.13
N ARG A 106 20.09 -22.92 23.30
CA ARG A 106 19.35 -23.05 24.54
C ARG A 106 19.19 -24.52 24.86
N PHE A 107 19.65 -24.94 26.04
CA PHE A 107 19.43 -26.29 26.54
C PHE A 107 18.23 -26.29 27.49
N VAL A 108 17.28 -27.17 27.26
CA VAL A 108 16.09 -27.37 28.11
C VAL A 108 15.94 -28.85 28.45
N PRO A 109 15.41 -29.23 29.63
CA PRO A 109 15.10 -30.62 29.92
C PRO A 109 14.05 -31.14 28.93
N ALA A 110 14.19 -32.40 28.51
CA ALA A 110 13.23 -33.06 27.61
C ALA A 110 11.94 -33.48 28.35
N ALA A 111 11.99 -33.54 29.68
CA ALA A 111 10.90 -33.90 30.57
C ALA A 111 10.65 -32.80 31.63
N ALA A 112 9.99 -33.14 32.74
CA ALA A 112 9.66 -32.16 33.76
C ALA A 112 10.94 -31.54 34.38
N PRO A 113 10.88 -30.30 34.89
CA PRO A 113 12.00 -29.70 35.61
C PRO A 113 12.48 -30.60 36.75
N GLY A 114 13.79 -30.86 36.82
CA GLY A 114 14.39 -31.81 37.78
C GLY A 114 14.55 -33.25 37.26
N GLU A 115 13.99 -33.58 36.09
CA GLU A 115 14.12 -34.90 35.45
C GLU A 115 15.20 -34.90 34.35
N GLY A 116 16.33 -34.22 34.59
CA GLY A 116 17.41 -34.06 33.59
C GLY A 116 17.97 -35.38 33.06
N ARG A 117 17.87 -36.47 33.84
CA ARG A 117 18.26 -37.82 33.44
C ARG A 117 17.41 -38.40 32.30
N LEU A 118 16.24 -37.84 32.03
CA LEU A 118 15.37 -38.25 30.92
C LEU A 118 15.73 -37.60 29.58
N GLY A 119 16.77 -36.76 29.55
CA GLY A 119 17.27 -36.13 28.34
C GLY A 119 17.16 -34.62 28.38
N SER A 120 17.86 -33.98 27.44
CA SER A 120 17.76 -32.56 27.18
C SER A 120 17.66 -32.28 25.69
N VAL A 121 17.08 -31.14 25.36
CA VAL A 121 16.92 -30.65 24.00
C VAL A 121 17.73 -29.36 23.89
N ALA A 122 18.67 -29.33 22.97
CA ALA A 122 19.37 -28.13 22.55
C ALA A 122 18.63 -27.54 21.35
N ILE A 123 18.10 -26.33 21.51
CA ILE A 123 17.48 -25.54 20.44
C ILE A 123 18.50 -24.49 20.02
N MET A 124 18.83 -24.43 18.74
CA MET A 124 19.96 -23.69 18.22
C MET A 124 19.53 -22.84 17.04
N SER A 125 20.01 -21.60 16.98
CA SER A 125 19.83 -20.73 15.82
C SER A 125 21.16 -20.14 15.39
N SER A 126 21.41 -20.16 14.08
CA SER A 126 22.60 -19.54 13.50
C SER A 126 22.40 -18.03 13.43
N THR A 127 23.36 -17.27 13.95
CA THR A 127 23.36 -15.80 13.91
C THR A 127 23.31 -15.29 12.46
N GLU A 128 23.89 -16.05 11.53
CA GLU A 128 23.86 -15.75 10.10
C GLU A 128 22.46 -15.93 9.49
N GLN A 129 21.72 -16.95 9.92
CA GLN A 129 20.37 -17.22 9.39
C GLN A 129 19.36 -16.14 9.83
N ILE A 130 19.52 -15.66 11.07
CA ILE A 130 18.76 -14.52 11.60
C ILE A 130 19.09 -13.24 10.81
N THR A 131 20.36 -12.99 10.52
CA THR A 131 20.80 -11.76 9.83
C THR A 131 20.55 -11.79 8.32
N ALA A 132 20.63 -12.95 7.66
CA ALA A 132 20.37 -13.08 6.22
C ALA A 132 18.91 -12.77 5.87
N SER A 133 17.97 -13.32 6.64
CA SER A 133 16.54 -13.03 6.49
C SER A 133 16.24 -11.55 6.73
N TYR A 134 16.87 -10.96 7.74
CA TYR A 134 16.76 -9.53 8.03
C TYR A 134 17.30 -8.65 6.89
N ARG A 135 18.46 -8.99 6.32
CA ARG A 135 19.05 -8.27 5.18
C ARG A 135 18.18 -8.32 3.92
N ALA A 136 17.55 -9.47 3.65
CA ALA A 136 16.64 -9.60 2.51
C ALA A 136 15.41 -8.68 2.66
N ILE A 137 14.85 -8.60 3.87
CA ILE A 137 13.74 -7.68 4.18
C ILE A 137 14.19 -6.24 4.01
N LEU A 138 15.32 -5.84 4.60
CA LEU A 138 15.85 -4.49 4.48
C LEU A 138 16.08 -4.09 3.01
N ASN A 139 16.64 -4.98 2.20
CA ASN A 139 16.87 -4.69 0.79
C ASN A 139 15.56 -4.48 0.02
N ARG A 140 14.52 -5.29 0.32
CA ARG A 140 13.18 -5.10 -0.24
C ARG A 140 12.55 -3.79 0.20
N VAL A 141 12.70 -3.40 1.46
CA VAL A 141 12.21 -2.12 1.99
C VAL A 141 12.91 -0.94 1.30
N VAL A 142 14.23 -1.00 1.15
CA VAL A 142 15.01 0.04 0.45
C VAL A 142 14.58 0.14 -1.02
N LEU A 143 14.46 -0.99 -1.72
CA LEU A 143 14.01 -1.00 -3.12
C LEU A 143 12.58 -0.46 -3.26
N ALA A 144 11.66 -0.85 -2.37
CA ALA A 144 10.30 -0.34 -2.36
C ALA A 144 10.28 1.17 -2.06
N GLY A 145 11.12 1.65 -1.13
CA GLY A 145 11.28 3.07 -0.84
C GLY A 145 11.79 3.86 -2.04
N LEU A 146 12.83 3.37 -2.73
CA LEU A 146 13.36 3.99 -3.94
C LEU A 146 12.32 4.01 -5.07
N ALA A 147 11.63 2.89 -5.30
CA ALA A 147 10.57 2.80 -6.29
C ALA A 147 9.42 3.78 -5.98
N SER A 148 9.03 3.90 -4.71
CA SER A 148 8.00 4.83 -4.26
C SER A 148 8.43 6.29 -4.47
N MET A 149 9.70 6.61 -4.21
CA MET A 149 10.26 7.95 -4.43
C MET A 149 10.27 8.33 -5.92
N VAL A 150 10.71 7.42 -6.79
CA VAL A 150 10.62 7.62 -8.25
C VAL A 150 9.17 7.77 -8.69
N GLY A 151 8.27 6.93 -8.19
CA GLY A 151 6.84 7.02 -8.47
C GLY A 151 6.24 8.37 -8.08
N ALA A 152 6.59 8.89 -6.90
CA ALA A 152 6.14 10.20 -6.42
C ALA A 152 6.65 11.35 -7.32
N ILE A 153 7.91 11.31 -7.74
CA ILE A 153 8.49 12.32 -8.65
C ILE A 153 7.77 12.29 -10.00
N LEU A 154 7.58 11.10 -10.58
CA LEU A 154 6.89 10.94 -11.86
C LEU A 154 5.45 11.43 -11.77
N LEU A 155 4.72 11.06 -10.71
CA LEU A 155 3.35 11.50 -10.48
C LEU A 155 3.29 13.03 -10.32
N SER A 156 4.21 13.62 -9.56
CA SER A 156 4.31 15.08 -9.39
C SER A 156 4.51 15.80 -10.73
N ILE A 157 5.45 15.33 -11.56
CA ILE A 157 5.69 15.90 -12.89
C ILE A 157 4.47 15.74 -13.80
N LEU A 158 3.79 14.59 -13.73
CA LEU A 158 2.59 14.32 -14.52
C LEU A 158 1.46 15.28 -14.14
N LEU A 159 1.18 15.43 -12.84
CA LEU A 159 0.19 16.39 -12.32
C LEU A 159 0.53 17.83 -12.71
N ALA A 160 1.79 18.23 -12.56
CA ALA A 160 2.24 19.57 -12.92
C ALA A 160 1.99 19.86 -14.41
N ARG A 161 2.30 18.91 -15.29
CA ARG A 161 2.15 19.07 -16.75
C ARG A 161 0.72 18.92 -17.24
N HIS A 162 -0.06 17.99 -16.68
CA HIS A 162 -1.40 17.67 -17.18
C HIS A 162 -2.51 18.45 -16.46
N ILE A 163 -2.29 18.98 -15.26
CA ILE A 163 -3.35 19.65 -14.52
C ILE A 163 -2.95 21.10 -14.24
N LEU A 164 -1.84 21.31 -13.52
CA LEU A 164 -1.51 22.64 -13.03
C LEU A 164 -1.16 23.61 -14.18
N ARG A 165 -0.36 23.18 -15.17
CA ARG A 165 0.04 24.04 -16.29
C ARG A 165 -1.13 24.49 -17.17
N PRO A 166 -2.04 23.62 -17.64
CA PRO A 166 -3.21 24.05 -18.43
C PRO A 166 -4.21 24.90 -17.66
N ILE A 167 -4.35 24.68 -16.35
CA ILE A 167 -5.15 25.56 -15.48
C ILE A 167 -4.51 26.95 -15.41
N GLY A 168 -3.18 27.01 -15.25
CA GLY A 168 -2.43 28.27 -15.27
C GLY A 168 -2.64 29.04 -16.59
N THR A 169 -2.52 28.37 -17.74
CA THR A 169 -2.74 29.04 -19.04
C THR A 169 -4.18 29.54 -19.22
N LEU A 170 -5.18 28.81 -18.71
CA LEU A 170 -6.57 29.27 -18.73
C LEU A 170 -6.78 30.47 -17.81
N ALA A 171 -6.14 30.48 -16.63
CA ALA A 171 -6.20 31.59 -15.70
C ALA A 171 -5.56 32.86 -16.31
N GLU A 172 -4.37 32.74 -16.92
CA GLU A 172 -3.70 33.84 -17.63
C GLU A 172 -4.57 34.38 -18.78
N ALA A 173 -5.20 33.50 -19.57
CA ALA A 173 -6.09 33.91 -20.65
C ALA A 173 -7.34 34.65 -20.14
N ALA A 174 -7.89 34.24 -18.99
CA ALA A 174 -9.00 34.91 -18.34
C ALA A 174 -8.62 36.30 -17.81
N GLU A 175 -7.42 36.44 -17.23
CA GLU A 175 -6.91 37.75 -16.80
C GLU A 175 -6.71 38.70 -17.99
N ALA A 176 -6.14 38.21 -19.10
CA ALA A 176 -5.99 39.00 -20.33
C ALA A 176 -7.34 39.45 -20.92
N ALA A 177 -8.32 38.55 -20.95
CA ALA A 177 -9.67 38.86 -21.41
C ALA A 177 -10.36 39.91 -20.53
N ALA A 178 -10.16 39.85 -19.20
CA ALA A 178 -10.67 40.86 -18.28
C ALA A 178 -10.04 42.24 -18.51
N ALA A 179 -8.79 42.29 -18.99
CA ALA A 179 -8.12 43.51 -19.41
C ALA A 179 -8.52 44.01 -20.80
N GLY A 180 -9.43 43.31 -21.49
CA GLY A 180 -9.91 43.66 -22.83
C GLY A 180 -9.06 43.09 -23.98
N ASP A 181 -8.00 42.33 -23.67
CA ASP A 181 -7.26 41.58 -24.68
C ASP A 181 -7.92 40.22 -24.89
N TYR A 182 -8.81 40.16 -25.86
CA TYR A 182 -9.49 38.92 -26.20
C TYR A 182 -8.65 38.01 -27.08
N ARG A 183 -7.50 38.42 -27.64
CA ARG A 183 -6.74 37.67 -28.67
C ARG A 183 -5.91 36.50 -28.14
N THR A 184 -5.91 36.28 -26.83
CA THR A 184 -5.18 35.18 -26.18
C THR A 184 -5.62 33.83 -26.71
N HIS A 185 -4.65 32.98 -27.04
CA HIS A 185 -4.90 31.64 -27.58
C HIS A 185 -4.90 30.61 -26.44
N VAL A 186 -5.92 29.77 -26.42
CA VAL A 186 -6.04 28.66 -25.47
C VAL A 186 -5.93 27.35 -26.23
N ASP A 187 -5.07 26.45 -25.77
CA ASP A 187 -4.90 25.13 -26.39
C ASP A 187 -6.17 24.27 -26.18
N THR A 188 -6.78 23.86 -27.29
CA THR A 188 -8.04 23.11 -27.34
C THR A 188 -7.89 21.67 -27.83
N GLU A 189 -6.68 21.20 -28.14
CA GLU A 189 -6.44 19.87 -28.74
C GLU A 189 -6.76 18.71 -27.78
N ARG A 190 -6.95 19.02 -26.50
CA ARG A 190 -7.12 18.03 -25.45
C ARG A 190 -8.52 17.39 -25.44
N SER A 191 -8.57 16.08 -25.20
CA SER A 191 -9.80 15.27 -25.24
C SER A 191 -10.47 15.01 -23.88
N ASP A 192 -9.95 15.59 -22.79
CA ASP A 192 -10.48 15.38 -21.43
C ASP A 192 -11.39 16.53 -20.95
N VAL A 193 -11.70 16.53 -19.64
CA VAL A 193 -12.54 17.55 -19.00
C VAL A 193 -11.95 18.96 -19.18
N LEU A 194 -10.63 19.11 -19.04
CA LEU A 194 -9.96 20.40 -19.21
C LEU A 194 -10.00 20.84 -20.68
N GLY A 195 -9.87 19.92 -21.62
CA GLY A 195 -10.00 20.22 -23.05
C GLY A 195 -11.42 20.65 -23.46
N ARG A 196 -12.46 20.11 -22.83
CA ARG A 196 -13.83 20.63 -23.01
C ARG A 196 -14.00 22.03 -22.45
N LEU A 197 -13.42 22.31 -21.28
CA LEU A 197 -13.44 23.64 -20.68
C LEU A 197 -12.69 24.65 -21.57
N ALA A 198 -11.51 24.28 -22.07
CA ALA A 198 -10.72 25.11 -22.97
C ALA A 198 -11.49 25.50 -24.23
N ARG A 199 -12.18 24.55 -24.88
CA ARG A 199 -13.02 24.82 -26.04
C ARG A 199 -14.20 25.76 -25.74
N ALA A 200 -14.87 25.55 -24.62
CA ALA A 200 -15.96 26.43 -24.20
C ALA A 200 -15.46 27.86 -23.94
N PHE A 201 -14.30 27.99 -23.31
CA PHE A 201 -13.68 29.28 -23.03
C PHE A 201 -13.19 29.99 -24.30
N ASP A 202 -12.58 29.27 -25.25
CA ASP A 202 -12.16 29.82 -26.54
C ASP A 202 -13.36 30.33 -27.37
N SER A 203 -14.48 29.61 -27.36
CA SER A 203 -15.73 30.09 -27.97
C SER A 203 -16.21 31.41 -27.35
N LEU A 204 -16.15 31.54 -26.02
CA LEU A 204 -16.51 32.78 -25.33
C LEU A 204 -15.58 33.94 -25.72
N LEU A 205 -14.27 33.69 -25.85
CA LEU A 205 -13.32 34.71 -26.32
C LEU A 205 -13.61 35.13 -27.77
N SER A 206 -14.00 34.19 -28.63
CA SER A 206 -14.40 34.48 -30.01
C SER A 206 -15.60 35.40 -30.07
N ASP A 207 -16.65 35.12 -29.28
CA ASP A 207 -17.86 35.96 -29.23
C ASP A 207 -17.55 37.38 -28.73
N LEU A 208 -16.66 37.51 -27.74
CA LEU A 208 -16.22 38.81 -27.23
C LEU A 208 -15.40 39.60 -28.25
N ARG A 209 -14.52 38.95 -29.02
CA ARG A 209 -13.78 39.59 -30.13
C ARG A 209 -14.74 40.14 -31.17
N GLU A 210 -15.68 39.32 -31.62
CA GLU A 210 -16.65 39.71 -32.65
C GLU A 210 -17.48 40.91 -32.17
N LYS A 211 -17.92 40.90 -30.91
CA LYS A 211 -18.63 42.03 -30.31
C LYS A 211 -17.78 43.31 -30.29
N ASN A 212 -16.52 43.24 -29.85
CA ASN A 212 -15.63 44.39 -29.81
C ASN A 212 -15.34 44.95 -31.22
N ASP A 213 -15.12 44.07 -32.19
CA ASP A 213 -14.92 44.46 -33.59
C ASP A 213 -16.16 45.17 -34.16
N MET A 214 -17.37 44.67 -33.87
CA MET A 214 -18.62 45.34 -34.26
C MET A 214 -18.75 46.75 -33.65
N GLU A 215 -18.44 46.92 -32.37
CA GLU A 215 -18.44 48.23 -31.71
C GLU A 215 -17.44 49.20 -32.38
N GLY A 216 -16.27 48.70 -32.77
CA GLY A 216 -15.27 49.45 -33.55
C GLY A 216 -15.78 49.88 -34.94
N TYR A 217 -16.43 48.99 -35.67
CA TYR A 217 -17.02 49.29 -36.99
C TYR A 217 -18.13 50.34 -36.91
N VAL A 218 -19.02 50.25 -35.91
CA VAL A 218 -20.08 51.25 -35.69
C VAL A 218 -19.49 52.62 -35.37
N GLY A 219 -18.44 52.67 -34.53
CA GLY A 219 -17.73 53.90 -34.23
C GLY A 219 -17.06 54.55 -35.46
N GLN A 220 -16.52 53.75 -36.38
CA GLN A 220 -15.99 54.26 -37.65
C GLN A 220 -17.09 54.80 -38.57
N MET A 221 -18.20 54.08 -38.74
CA MET A 221 -19.32 54.54 -39.58
C MET A 221 -19.90 55.88 -39.11
N ALA A 222 -20.06 56.05 -37.79
CA ALA A 222 -20.53 57.31 -37.21
C ALA A 222 -19.63 58.52 -37.53
N ARG A 223 -18.33 58.29 -37.77
CA ARG A 223 -17.35 59.34 -38.09
C ARG A 223 -17.38 59.81 -39.55
N PHE A 224 -17.98 59.02 -40.44
CA PHE A 224 -18.14 59.33 -41.86
C PHE A 224 -19.55 59.81 -42.22
N LEU A 225 -20.47 59.88 -41.25
CA LEU A 225 -21.74 60.57 -41.45
C LEU A 225 -21.46 62.08 -41.54
N PRO A 226 -21.87 62.79 -42.61
CA PRO A 226 -21.74 64.24 -42.69
C PRO A 226 -22.40 64.87 -41.47
N GLU A 227 -21.81 65.93 -40.88
CA GLU A 227 -22.56 66.76 -39.93
C GLU A 227 -23.92 67.09 -40.56
N PRO A 228 -25.04 66.98 -39.82
CA PRO A 228 -26.34 67.31 -40.38
C PRO A 228 -26.24 68.75 -40.88
N ALA A 229 -26.16 68.90 -42.21
CA ALA A 229 -26.23 70.19 -42.85
C ALA A 229 -27.52 70.81 -42.32
N ALA A 230 -27.38 71.97 -41.68
CA ALA A 230 -28.52 72.72 -41.19
C ALA A 230 -29.47 72.96 -42.37
N GLU A 231 -30.53 72.16 -42.47
CA GLU A 231 -31.61 72.41 -43.40
C GLU A 231 -32.24 73.76 -43.03
N PRO A 232 -32.38 74.69 -43.99
CA PRO A 232 -33.12 75.91 -43.73
C PRO A 232 -34.56 75.55 -43.38
N VAL A 233 -35.03 76.05 -42.24
CA VAL A 233 -36.42 75.92 -41.79
C VAL A 233 -37.36 76.41 -42.90
N ALA A 234 -38.01 75.47 -43.60
CA ALA A 234 -39.11 75.76 -44.50
C ALA A 234 -40.38 76.01 -43.69
N ALA A 235 -41.08 77.08 -44.06
CA ALA A 235 -42.26 77.67 -43.43
C ALA A 235 -43.42 76.68 -43.14
N PRO A 236 -44.29 76.96 -42.15
CA PRO A 236 -45.34 76.05 -41.73
C PRO A 236 -46.37 75.82 -42.84
N VAL A 237 -46.50 74.58 -43.29
CA VAL A 237 -47.61 74.15 -44.14
C VAL A 237 -48.80 73.84 -43.24
N SER A 238 -49.87 74.60 -43.41
CA SER A 238 -51.16 74.38 -42.75
C SER A 238 -51.72 73.01 -43.12
N MET A 239 -51.68 72.07 -42.17
CA MET A 239 -52.24 70.72 -42.34
C MET A 239 -53.68 70.70 -41.81
N THR A 240 -54.64 70.45 -42.71
CA THR A 240 -56.06 70.22 -42.40
C THR A 240 -56.18 68.90 -41.61
N PRO A 241 -56.98 68.83 -40.53
CA PRO A 241 -57.00 67.66 -39.65
C PRO A 241 -57.58 66.44 -40.38
N ARG A 242 -56.76 65.42 -40.61
CA ARG A 242 -57.23 64.07 -40.94
C ARG A 242 -57.53 63.31 -39.64
N MET A 243 -58.70 62.68 -39.60
CA MET A 243 -59.16 61.82 -38.51
C MET A 243 -58.11 60.75 -38.15
N PRO A 244 -57.97 60.41 -36.86
CA PRO A 244 -57.03 59.38 -36.42
C PRO A 244 -57.48 57.98 -36.88
N PRO A 245 -56.54 57.09 -37.27
CA PRO A 245 -56.87 55.70 -37.54
C PRO A 245 -57.30 54.99 -36.24
N GLN A 246 -58.47 54.35 -36.26
CA GLN A 246 -58.93 53.48 -35.18
C GLN A 246 -57.99 52.28 -35.03
N ARG A 247 -57.44 52.09 -33.83
CA ARG A 247 -56.70 50.87 -33.45
C ARG A 247 -57.72 49.81 -33.04
N GLU A 248 -57.87 48.75 -33.82
CA GLU A 248 -58.44 47.49 -33.31
C GLU A 248 -57.36 46.79 -32.48
N ILE A 249 -57.53 46.79 -31.17
CA ILE A 249 -56.71 46.01 -30.24
C ILE A 249 -57.31 44.60 -30.18
N LEU A 250 -56.76 43.69 -30.97
CA LEU A 250 -56.98 42.25 -30.79
C LEU A 250 -56.15 41.79 -29.60
N ALA A 251 -56.81 41.67 -28.44
CA ALA A 251 -56.24 41.05 -27.26
C ALA A 251 -56.19 39.52 -27.48
N LEU A 252 -54.99 38.99 -27.70
CA LEU A 252 -54.75 37.55 -27.69
C LEU A 252 -54.71 37.09 -26.22
N LEU A 253 -55.75 36.39 -25.79
CA LEU A 253 -55.84 35.80 -24.45
C LEU A 253 -55.00 34.52 -24.43
N GLU A 254 -53.78 34.58 -23.91
CA GLU A 254 -52.96 33.40 -23.66
C GLU A 254 -53.43 32.72 -22.36
N VAL A 255 -54.07 31.56 -22.49
CA VAL A 255 -54.47 30.72 -21.35
C VAL A 255 -53.33 29.76 -21.04
N GLU A 256 -52.65 29.99 -19.93
CA GLU A 256 -51.55 29.15 -19.43
C GLU A 256 -52.11 27.85 -18.80
N PHE A 257 -51.93 26.71 -19.46
CA PHE A 257 -52.27 25.39 -18.92
C PHE A 257 -51.12 24.80 -18.07
N ARG A 258 -50.84 25.42 -16.92
CA ARG A 258 -50.09 24.74 -15.84
C ARG A 258 -51.09 24.27 -14.79
N HIS A 259 -51.54 23.01 -14.89
CA HIS A 259 -51.98 22.12 -13.77
C HIS A 259 -52.82 20.89 -14.17
N LEU A 260 -52.61 20.27 -15.34
CA LEU A 260 -53.37 19.06 -15.72
C LEU A 260 -52.55 17.84 -16.13
N LEU A 261 -51.27 17.75 -15.74
CA LEU A 261 -50.50 16.50 -15.81
C LEU A 261 -49.65 16.29 -14.55
N ALA A 262 -50.34 16.21 -13.41
CA ALA A 262 -49.79 15.67 -12.16
C ALA A 262 -50.75 14.62 -11.59
N SER A 263 -50.92 13.51 -12.32
CA SER A 263 -51.36 12.23 -11.78
C SER A 263 -51.34 11.16 -12.88
N VAL A 264 -50.27 10.35 -12.89
CA VAL A 264 -50.19 8.88 -13.01
C VAL A 264 -48.71 8.51 -12.93
#